data_AF-A0A354BQ54-F1
#
_entry.id   AF-A0A354BQ54-F1
#
_cell.length_a   1.000
_cell.length_b   1.000
_cell.length_c   1.000
_cell.angle_alpha   90.00
_cell.angle_beta   90.00
_cell.angle_gamma   90.00
#
_symmetry.space_group_name_H-M   'P 1'
#
loop_
_entity.id
_entity.type
_entity.pdbx_description
1 polymer ?
#
loop_
_entity_poly.entity_id
_entity_poly.type
_entity_poly.pdbx_seq_one_letter_code
_entity_poly.pdbx_strand_id
1 'polypeptide(L)'
;MIGPLILVIVEGLTLAAQSAQSQQLMPLDPVPATYADKHMPVGWWTDSKIIKEGKDIYFGDAHPLVACHSCHGQDGQPVGSGGGLRDQKNTSRFSDSYWYWRVAEGIPKTPMVPWKALLSEEEIWKVIAFIHTFSHKGKPSQHSDYRPEVPPKKVIVKDKAPMVLVPAGEFTMGSNEGRDDEKPVHRIYLDAYYIDKYEVTIGQYGEFLEANSFDPPPLWTTMAQPPYENRPVVNVDWKDANNYCKWAGKRLPTEAEW
;
A
#
# COMPACT_ATOMS: atom_id res chain seq x y z
N MET A 1 -50.79 -43.26 11.13
CA MET A 1 -49.71 -43.77 10.26
C MET A 1 -48.66 -42.68 10.15
N ILE A 2 -47.42 -43.05 10.42
CA ILE A 2 -46.28 -42.19 10.72
C ILE A 2 -45.67 -41.74 9.39
N GLY A 3 -45.60 -40.42 9.13
CA GLY A 3 -44.99 -39.87 7.91
C GLY A 3 -43.46 -39.96 7.96
N PRO A 4 -42.77 -40.12 6.83
CA PRO A 4 -41.33 -40.37 6.81
C PRO A 4 -40.54 -39.12 7.19
N LEU A 5 -39.59 -39.33 8.08
CA LEU A 5 -38.55 -38.41 8.53
C LEU A 5 -37.54 -38.20 7.38
N ILE A 6 -37.49 -37.01 6.79
CA ILE A 6 -36.42 -36.65 5.85
C ILE A 6 -35.24 -36.12 6.67
N LEU A 7 -34.23 -36.96 6.82
CA LEU A 7 -32.93 -36.64 7.39
C LEU A 7 -32.10 -35.91 6.31
N VAL A 8 -31.98 -34.59 6.42
CA VAL A 8 -31.03 -33.81 5.60
C VAL A 8 -29.66 -33.90 6.29
N ILE A 9 -28.77 -34.71 5.75
CA ILE A 9 -27.37 -34.80 6.17
C ILE A 9 -26.67 -33.54 5.66
N VAL A 10 -26.22 -32.69 6.58
CA VAL A 10 -25.34 -31.56 6.27
C VAL A 10 -23.94 -32.11 6.07
N GLU A 11 -23.55 -32.38 4.83
CA GLU A 11 -22.14 -32.61 4.51
C GLU A 11 -21.41 -31.27 4.54
N GLY A 12 -20.58 -31.09 5.56
CA GLY A 12 -19.71 -29.95 5.71
C GLY A 12 -18.68 -29.93 4.58
N LEU A 13 -18.90 -29.06 3.60
CA LEU A 13 -17.87 -28.66 2.66
C LEU A 13 -16.86 -27.79 3.41
N THR A 14 -15.77 -28.38 3.89
CA THR A 14 -14.57 -27.65 4.29
C THR A 14 -13.93 -27.05 3.04
N LEU A 15 -14.37 -25.85 2.67
CA LEU A 15 -13.61 -24.98 1.78
C LEU A 15 -12.33 -24.57 2.51
N ALA A 16 -11.26 -25.31 2.22
CA ALA A 16 -9.90 -24.82 2.45
C ALA A 16 -9.69 -23.61 1.53
N ALA A 17 -10.00 -22.42 2.04
CA ALA A 17 -9.55 -21.17 1.44
C ALA A 17 -8.02 -21.14 1.54
N GLN A 18 -7.34 -21.62 0.50
CA GLN A 18 -5.99 -21.18 0.24
C GLN A 18 -6.07 -19.69 -0.05
N SER A 19 -5.83 -18.89 0.99
CA SER A 19 -5.57 -17.47 0.83
C SER A 19 -4.28 -17.35 0.02
N ALA A 20 -4.43 -17.18 -1.28
CA ALA A 20 -3.45 -16.45 -2.06
C ALA A 20 -3.51 -15.00 -1.56
N GLN A 21 -2.92 -14.74 -0.39
CA GLN A 21 -2.51 -13.40 -0.01
C GLN A 21 -1.56 -12.96 -1.13
N SER A 22 -2.07 -12.15 -2.06
CA SER A 22 -1.20 -11.30 -2.85
C SER A 22 -0.26 -10.66 -1.84
N GLN A 23 1.05 -10.89 -1.97
CA GLN A 23 2.05 -10.36 -1.04
C GLN A 23 1.93 -8.84 -1.04
N GLN A 24 1.08 -8.33 -0.16
CA GLN A 24 0.86 -6.92 0.04
C GLN A 24 2.12 -6.44 0.73
N LEU A 25 2.87 -5.61 0.04
CA LEU A 25 4.10 -5.05 0.59
C LEU A 25 3.74 -4.31 1.87
N MET A 26 4.44 -4.61 2.96
CA MET A 26 4.23 -3.89 4.22
C MET A 26 4.54 -2.40 4.01
N PRO A 27 3.76 -1.48 4.61
CA PRO A 27 4.07 -0.05 4.58
C PRO A 27 5.50 0.23 5.02
N LEU A 28 6.13 1.22 4.40
CA LEU A 28 7.47 1.65 4.84
C LEU A 28 7.37 2.44 6.14
N ASP A 29 8.34 2.22 7.04
CA ASP A 29 8.48 3.12 8.18
C ASP A 29 8.77 4.54 7.69
N PRO A 30 8.24 5.58 8.36
CA PRO A 30 8.52 6.96 8.00
C PRO A 30 10.00 7.28 8.19
N VAL A 31 10.59 7.95 7.20
CA VAL A 31 11.98 8.43 7.29
C VAL A 31 12.09 9.44 8.45
N PRO A 32 13.01 9.24 9.41
CA PRO A 32 13.20 10.20 10.50
C PRO A 32 13.60 11.58 9.98
N ALA A 33 13.21 12.64 10.70
CA ALA A 33 13.47 14.03 10.30
C ALA A 33 14.97 14.32 10.05
N THR A 34 15.87 13.64 10.76
CA THR A 34 17.33 13.77 10.58
C THR A 34 17.82 13.31 9.21
N TYR A 35 17.03 12.52 8.48
CA TYR A 35 17.36 12.00 7.16
C TYR A 35 16.47 12.59 6.05
N ALA A 36 15.44 13.38 6.38
CA ALA A 36 14.40 13.80 5.44
C ALA A 36 14.97 14.49 4.19
N ASP A 37 16.01 15.32 4.36
CA ASP A 37 16.62 16.13 3.30
C ASP A 37 17.80 15.43 2.58
N LYS A 38 18.00 14.13 2.83
CA LYS A 38 19.07 13.36 2.17
C LYS A 38 18.70 13.07 0.71
N HIS A 39 19.60 13.44 -0.19
CA HIS A 39 19.42 13.24 -1.63
C HIS A 39 20.67 12.64 -2.27
N MET A 40 20.48 11.76 -3.24
CA MET A 40 21.56 11.29 -4.08
C MET A 40 22.19 12.50 -4.79
N PRO A 41 23.52 12.65 -4.77
CA PRO A 41 24.16 13.74 -5.50
C PRO A 41 23.79 13.72 -6.99
N VAL A 42 23.65 14.91 -7.57
CA VAL A 42 23.15 15.07 -8.95
C VAL A 42 24.02 14.28 -9.93
N GLY A 43 23.37 13.43 -10.73
CA GLY A 43 24.00 12.61 -11.77
C GLY A 43 24.56 11.26 -11.32
N TRP A 44 24.59 10.98 -10.01
CA TRP A 44 25.28 9.79 -9.48
C TRP A 44 24.55 8.48 -9.76
N TRP A 45 23.22 8.50 -9.86
CA TRP A 45 22.40 7.33 -10.17
C TRP A 45 22.81 6.59 -11.45
N THR A 46 23.36 7.32 -12.43
CA THR A 46 23.76 6.78 -13.72
C THR A 46 25.25 6.83 -13.98
N ASP A 47 26.04 7.37 -13.04
CA ASP A 47 27.48 7.50 -13.21
C ASP A 47 28.16 6.13 -13.03
N SER A 48 28.75 5.63 -14.13
CA SER A 48 29.41 4.34 -14.16
C SER A 48 30.58 4.20 -13.17
N LYS A 49 31.29 5.30 -12.86
CA LYS A 49 32.39 5.30 -11.91
C LYS A 49 31.84 5.16 -10.49
N ILE A 50 30.81 5.93 -10.15
CA ILE A 50 30.12 5.86 -8.85
C ILE A 50 29.54 4.47 -8.61
N ILE A 51 28.85 3.91 -9.61
CA ILE A 51 28.28 2.56 -9.53
C ILE A 51 29.37 1.51 -9.35
N LYS A 52 30.50 1.64 -10.05
CA LYS A 52 31.63 0.73 -9.89
C LYS A 52 32.24 0.81 -8.48
N GLU A 53 32.50 2.01 -7.97
CA GLU A 53 33.01 2.18 -6.60
C GLU A 53 32.01 1.64 -5.57
N GLY A 54 30.71 1.84 -5.80
CA GLY A 54 29.64 1.25 -5.00
C GLY A 54 29.64 -0.28 -5.01
N LYS A 55 29.93 -0.89 -6.16
CA LYS A 55 30.08 -2.34 -6.29
C LYS A 55 31.24 -2.84 -5.43
N ASP A 56 32.39 -2.17 -5.50
CA ASP A 56 33.58 -2.56 -4.72
C ASP A 56 33.30 -2.49 -3.21
N ILE A 57 32.47 -1.53 -2.75
CA ILE A 57 31.99 -1.48 -1.36
C ILE A 57 31.02 -2.63 -1.05
N TYR A 58 30.05 -2.89 -1.94
CA TYR A 58 29.00 -3.92 -1.74
C TYR A 58 29.57 -5.33 -1.55
N PHE A 59 30.65 -5.64 -2.27
CA PHE A 59 31.36 -6.93 -2.19
C PHE A 59 32.46 -6.96 -1.12
N GLY A 60 32.76 -5.84 -0.48
CA GLY A 60 33.82 -5.73 0.53
C GLY A 60 35.23 -5.60 -0.04
N ASP A 61 35.38 -5.39 -1.34
CA ASP A 61 36.67 -5.17 -2.00
C ASP A 61 37.31 -3.85 -1.54
N ALA A 62 36.50 -2.80 -1.34
CA ALA A 62 36.94 -1.51 -0.79
C ALA A 62 36.93 -1.48 0.75
N HIS A 63 36.03 -2.25 1.38
CA HIS A 63 35.83 -2.29 2.83
C HIS A 63 35.61 -3.72 3.30
N PRO A 64 36.65 -4.44 3.77
CA PRO A 64 36.56 -5.88 4.07
C PRO A 64 35.53 -6.27 5.14
N LEU A 65 35.08 -5.32 5.96
CA LEU A 65 34.04 -5.53 6.97
C LEU A 65 32.63 -5.28 6.45
N VAL A 66 32.49 -4.70 5.25
CA VAL A 66 31.22 -4.43 4.59
C VAL A 66 30.97 -5.53 3.57
N ALA A 67 29.94 -6.33 3.79
CA ALA A 67 29.64 -7.48 2.94
C ALA A 67 28.14 -7.54 2.65
N CYS A 68 27.60 -6.51 1.99
CA CYS A 68 26.17 -6.44 1.66
C CYS A 68 25.69 -7.66 0.87
N HIS A 69 26.55 -8.18 -0.02
CA HIS A 69 26.27 -9.37 -0.83
C HIS A 69 26.01 -10.65 -0.01
N SER A 70 26.48 -10.72 1.25
CA SER A 70 26.29 -11.90 2.11
C SER A 70 24.82 -12.18 2.41
N CYS A 71 24.00 -11.12 2.47
CA CYS A 71 22.56 -11.21 2.69
C CYS A 71 21.75 -10.92 1.42
N HIS A 72 22.17 -9.94 0.62
CA HIS A 72 21.42 -9.51 -0.57
C HIS A 72 21.79 -10.27 -1.85
N GLY A 73 22.73 -11.22 -1.75
CA GLY A 73 23.24 -12.03 -2.86
C GLY A 73 24.17 -11.28 -3.80
N GLN A 74 24.80 -12.02 -4.71
CA GLN A 74 25.74 -11.41 -5.67
C GLN A 74 25.03 -10.60 -6.77
N ASP A 75 23.76 -10.89 -7.00
CA ASP A 75 23.00 -10.40 -8.14
C ASP A 75 21.72 -9.66 -7.70
N GLY A 76 21.60 -9.35 -6.41
CA GLY A 76 20.43 -8.73 -5.78
C GLY A 76 19.32 -9.71 -5.39
N GLN A 77 19.50 -11.01 -5.68
CA GLN A 77 18.63 -12.07 -5.18
C GLN A 77 19.00 -12.38 -3.73
N PRO A 78 18.08 -12.24 -2.76
CA PRO A 78 18.42 -12.38 -1.36
C PRO A 78 18.81 -13.83 -1.01
N VAL A 79 19.77 -13.96 -0.10
CA VAL A 79 20.19 -15.22 0.51
C VAL A 79 19.77 -15.19 1.98
N GLY A 80 19.14 -16.27 2.46
CA GLY A 80 18.63 -16.33 3.83
C GLY A 80 17.53 -15.31 4.09
N SER A 81 17.74 -14.41 5.05
CA SER A 81 16.77 -13.38 5.47
C SER A 81 16.95 -12.01 4.79
N GLY A 82 17.80 -11.92 3.75
CA GLY A 82 17.99 -10.68 3.01
C GLY A 82 16.71 -10.16 2.32
N GLY A 83 16.60 -8.84 2.20
CA GLY A 83 15.58 -8.22 1.35
C GLY A 83 15.93 -8.33 -0.13
N GLY A 84 14.93 -8.60 -0.98
CA GLY A 84 15.14 -8.69 -2.43
C GLY A 84 15.30 -7.33 -3.09
N LEU A 85 16.51 -7.04 -3.58
CA LEU A 85 16.84 -5.77 -4.24
C LEU A 85 16.39 -5.73 -5.71
N ARG A 86 15.95 -6.87 -6.25
CA ARG A 86 15.41 -7.01 -7.62
C ARG A 86 13.95 -6.61 -7.76
N ASP A 87 13.20 -6.59 -6.66
CA ASP A 87 11.78 -6.28 -6.71
C ASP A 87 11.57 -4.78 -6.95
N GLN A 88 11.37 -4.40 -8.21
CA GLN A 88 11.11 -3.02 -8.60
C GLN A 88 9.81 -2.48 -7.96
N LYS A 89 8.81 -3.33 -7.72
CA LYS A 89 7.56 -2.91 -7.06
C LYS A 89 7.82 -2.44 -5.63
N ASN A 90 8.76 -3.07 -4.94
CA ASN A 90 9.15 -2.66 -3.60
C ASN A 90 10.12 -1.47 -3.60
N THR A 91 11.18 -1.54 -4.41
CA THR A 91 12.26 -0.54 -4.41
C THR A 91 11.82 0.83 -4.95
N SER A 92 10.85 0.88 -5.86
CA SER A 92 10.26 2.14 -6.35
C SER A 92 9.54 2.95 -5.25
N ARG A 93 9.25 2.38 -4.09
CA ARG A 93 8.63 3.08 -2.95
C ARG A 93 9.67 3.81 -2.10
N PHE A 94 10.96 3.54 -2.29
CA PHE A 94 12.04 4.06 -1.45
C PHE A 94 12.45 5.43 -1.98
N SER A 95 12.34 6.49 -1.17
CA SER A 95 12.97 7.77 -1.52
C SER A 95 14.49 7.69 -1.41
N ASP A 96 15.22 8.66 -1.96
CA ASP A 96 16.65 8.81 -1.71
C ASP A 96 16.96 8.79 -0.20
N SER A 97 16.18 9.55 0.58
CA SER A 97 16.27 9.61 2.04
C SER A 97 16.03 8.25 2.69
N TYR A 98 15.09 7.45 2.18
CA TYR A 98 14.79 6.12 2.69
C TYR A 98 15.93 5.15 2.39
N TRP A 99 16.44 5.13 1.16
CA TRP A 99 17.63 4.36 0.78
C TRP A 99 18.80 4.68 1.71
N TYR A 100 19.12 5.97 1.86
CA TYR A 100 20.21 6.43 2.72
C TYR A 100 20.02 5.99 4.16
N TRP A 101 18.83 6.23 4.72
CA TRP A 101 18.53 5.87 6.09
C TRP A 101 18.71 4.37 6.36
N ARG A 102 18.21 3.51 5.46
CA ARG A 102 18.32 2.05 5.65
C ARG A 102 19.75 1.54 5.50
N VAL A 103 20.54 2.08 4.58
CA VAL A 103 21.95 1.70 4.50
C VAL A 103 22.73 2.24 5.71
N ALA A 104 22.46 3.48 6.13
CA ALA A 104 23.15 4.10 7.26
C ALA A 104 22.85 3.42 8.60
N GLU A 105 21.58 3.16 8.91
CA GLU A 105 21.12 2.67 10.22
C GLU A 105 20.82 1.17 10.25
N GLY A 106 20.86 0.51 9.10
CA GLY A 106 20.40 -0.87 8.97
C GLY A 106 18.89 -1.01 9.21
N ILE A 107 18.46 -2.23 9.49
CA ILE A 107 17.07 -2.55 9.82
C ILE A 107 17.04 -3.25 11.18
N PRO A 108 16.40 -2.66 12.21
CA PRO A 108 16.31 -3.26 13.53
C PRO A 108 15.76 -4.69 13.49
N LYS A 109 16.32 -5.58 14.31
CA LYS A 109 15.93 -7.00 14.42
C LYS A 109 16.15 -7.81 13.11
N THR A 110 17.00 -7.32 12.23
CA THR A 110 17.48 -8.08 11.05
C THR A 110 19.01 -8.15 11.07
N PRO A 111 19.62 -9.00 10.22
CA PRO A 111 21.07 -9.00 10.03
C PRO A 111 21.65 -7.72 9.39
N MET A 112 20.82 -6.82 8.86
CA MET A 112 21.28 -5.58 8.24
C MET A 112 21.73 -4.58 9.33
N VAL A 113 23.03 -4.55 9.58
CA VAL A 113 23.66 -3.66 10.57
C VAL A 113 23.76 -2.20 10.07
N PRO A 114 23.95 -1.22 10.98
CA PRO A 114 24.22 0.17 10.59
C PRO A 114 25.59 0.32 9.91
N TRP A 115 25.61 0.68 8.62
CA TRP A 115 26.88 0.86 7.89
C TRP A 115 27.53 2.22 8.10
N LYS A 116 26.83 3.21 8.66
CA LYS A 116 27.39 4.55 8.94
C LYS A 116 28.56 4.56 9.94
N ALA A 117 28.76 3.46 10.66
CA ALA A 117 29.92 3.30 11.54
C ALA A 117 31.21 2.93 10.79
N LEU A 118 31.09 2.43 9.55
CA LEU A 118 32.19 1.95 8.72
C LEU A 118 32.34 2.73 7.41
N LEU A 119 31.25 3.31 6.91
CA LEU A 119 31.19 4.04 5.65
C LEU A 119 30.94 5.52 5.89
N SER A 120 31.64 6.36 5.11
CA SER A 120 31.30 7.78 4.96
C SER A 120 29.97 7.96 4.23
N GLU A 121 29.40 9.16 4.32
CA GLU A 121 28.18 9.53 3.59
C GLU A 121 28.32 9.33 2.07
N GLU A 122 29.49 9.69 1.52
CA GLU A 122 29.77 9.52 0.10
C GLU A 122 29.77 8.04 -0.32
N GLU A 123 30.34 7.17 0.50
CA GLU A 123 30.41 5.73 0.26
C GLU A 123 29.05 5.06 0.38
N ILE A 124 28.21 5.52 1.31
CA ILE A 124 26.81 5.09 1.40
C ILE A 124 26.08 5.42 0.09
N TRP A 125 26.24 6.62 -0.46
CA TRP A 125 25.61 6.97 -1.74
C TRP A 125 26.11 6.12 -2.91
N LYS A 126 27.42 5.84 -2.96
CA LYS A 126 28.01 4.94 -3.97
C LYS A 126 27.37 3.55 -3.90
N VAL A 127 27.28 2.96 -2.71
CA VAL A 127 26.69 1.62 -2.54
C VAL A 127 25.21 1.61 -2.93
N ILE A 128 24.46 2.67 -2.61
CA ILE A 128 23.05 2.83 -3.00
C ILE A 128 22.90 2.90 -4.52
N ALA A 129 23.73 3.69 -5.20
CA ALA A 129 23.72 3.79 -6.67
C ALA A 129 23.96 2.42 -7.32
N PHE A 130 24.86 1.60 -6.78
CA PHE A 130 25.07 0.23 -7.24
C PHE A 130 23.87 -0.69 -6.94
N ILE A 131 23.36 -0.68 -5.71
CA ILE A 131 22.22 -1.51 -5.28
C ILE A 131 20.97 -1.25 -6.15
N HIS A 132 20.70 0.01 -6.49
CA HIS A 132 19.57 0.40 -7.33
C HIS A 132 19.60 -0.23 -8.74
N THR A 133 20.78 -0.62 -9.23
CA THR A 133 20.88 -1.30 -10.53
C THR A 133 20.20 -2.67 -10.53
N PHE A 134 20.05 -3.33 -9.38
CA PHE A 134 19.47 -4.69 -9.31
C PHE A 134 17.99 -4.72 -9.71
N SER A 135 17.19 -3.73 -9.33
CA SER A 135 15.79 -3.59 -9.77
C SER A 135 15.68 -3.21 -11.25
N HIS A 136 16.80 -2.83 -11.88
CA HIS A 136 16.92 -2.41 -13.27
C HIS A 136 17.74 -3.39 -14.12
N LYS A 137 17.72 -4.69 -13.75
CA LYS A 137 18.42 -5.77 -14.49
C LYS A 137 19.95 -5.54 -14.58
N GLY A 138 20.52 -4.95 -13.52
CA GLY A 138 21.95 -4.63 -13.43
C GLY A 138 22.40 -3.42 -14.25
N LYS A 139 21.47 -2.59 -14.75
CA LYS A 139 21.79 -1.41 -15.56
C LYS A 139 21.73 -0.12 -14.72
N PRO A 140 22.60 0.86 -14.99
CA PRO A 140 22.43 2.22 -14.50
C PRO A 140 21.05 2.76 -14.90
N SER A 141 20.34 3.36 -13.96
CA SER A 141 19.00 3.92 -14.18
C SER A 141 18.82 5.13 -13.29
N GLN A 142 18.14 6.16 -13.80
CA GLN A 142 17.71 7.27 -12.97
C GLN A 142 16.63 6.80 -12.00
N HIS A 143 16.62 7.33 -10.78
CA HIS A 143 15.62 7.04 -9.75
C HIS A 143 14.28 7.79 -9.99
N SER A 144 13.86 7.88 -11.25
CA SER A 144 12.60 8.51 -11.68
C SER A 144 11.39 7.58 -11.51
N ASP A 145 11.64 6.31 -11.23
CA ASP A 145 10.65 5.31 -10.87
C ASP A 145 10.17 5.44 -9.42
N TYR A 146 10.78 6.32 -8.62
CA TYR A 146 10.29 6.65 -7.28
C TYR A 146 8.81 7.08 -7.35
N ARG A 147 7.99 6.38 -6.56
CA ARG A 147 6.58 6.65 -6.31
C ARG A 147 6.43 6.79 -4.80
N PRO A 148 6.37 8.02 -4.26
CA PRO A 148 6.15 8.19 -2.83
C PRO A 148 4.86 7.48 -2.44
N GLU A 149 4.93 6.60 -1.44
CA GLU A 149 3.74 6.26 -0.68
C GLU A 149 3.34 7.52 0.09
N VAL A 150 2.61 8.42 -0.56
CA VAL A 150 1.96 9.53 0.13
C VAL A 150 0.72 8.91 0.75
N PRO A 151 0.68 8.63 2.07
CA PRO A 151 -0.58 8.29 2.69
C PRO A 151 -1.54 9.45 2.39
N PRO A 152 -2.77 9.16 1.92
CA PRO A 152 -3.74 10.18 1.60
C PRO A 152 -3.88 11.11 2.82
N LYS A 153 -3.89 12.43 2.58
CA LYS A 153 -4.00 13.42 3.66
C LYS A 153 -5.16 13.01 4.56
N LYS A 154 -4.91 12.82 5.86
CA LYS A 154 -5.99 12.60 6.84
C LYS A 154 -6.93 13.80 6.77
N VAL A 155 -8.10 13.60 6.18
CA VAL A 155 -9.13 14.64 6.09
C VAL A 155 -9.88 14.66 7.42
N ILE A 156 -10.17 15.86 7.93
CA ILE A 156 -11.11 16.00 9.04
C ILE A 156 -12.50 15.68 8.48
N VAL A 157 -12.99 14.47 8.77
CA VAL A 157 -14.32 14.01 8.32
C VAL A 157 -15.38 14.41 9.34
N LYS A 158 -16.50 14.97 8.88
CA LYS A 158 -17.54 15.50 9.78
C LYS A 158 -18.39 14.40 10.42
N ASP A 159 -18.63 13.32 9.68
CA ASP A 159 -19.49 12.21 10.08
C ASP A 159 -18.83 11.21 11.04
N LYS A 160 -17.56 11.43 11.38
CA LYS A 160 -16.76 10.65 12.33
C LYS A 160 -16.74 9.14 12.01
N ALA A 161 -17.04 8.74 10.77
CA ALA A 161 -17.07 7.34 10.40
C ALA A 161 -15.65 6.75 10.48
N PRO A 162 -15.47 5.53 11.00
CA PRO A 162 -14.18 4.86 10.97
C PRO A 162 -13.79 4.51 9.53
N MET A 163 -12.61 4.98 9.11
CA MET A 163 -12.06 4.69 7.78
C MET A 163 -10.86 3.75 7.89
N VAL A 164 -10.67 2.94 6.85
CA VAL A 164 -9.51 2.04 6.69
C VAL A 164 -8.64 2.51 5.53
N LEU A 165 -7.32 2.42 5.69
CA LEU A 165 -6.36 2.72 4.64
C LEU A 165 -6.30 1.53 3.68
N VAL A 166 -6.60 1.77 2.41
CA VAL A 166 -6.22 0.87 1.31
C VAL A 166 -4.89 1.40 0.76
N PRO A 167 -3.77 0.66 0.91
CA PRO A 167 -2.49 1.13 0.41
C PRO A 167 -2.45 1.11 -1.11
N ALA A 168 -1.58 1.95 -1.68
CA ALA A 168 -1.37 2.01 -3.11
C ALA A 168 -0.88 0.65 -3.63
N GLY A 169 -1.35 0.25 -4.79
CA GLY A 169 -0.95 -1.04 -5.34
C GLY A 169 -1.66 -1.42 -6.62
N GLU A 170 -1.09 -2.44 -7.25
CA GLU A 170 -1.69 -3.13 -8.39
C GLU A 170 -2.51 -4.32 -7.90
N PHE A 171 -3.71 -4.48 -8.44
CA PHE A 171 -4.58 -5.63 -8.22
C PHE A 171 -5.22 -6.09 -9.53
N THR A 172 -5.85 -7.25 -9.49
CA THR A 172 -6.56 -7.84 -10.63
C THR A 172 -8.06 -7.64 -10.45
N MET A 173 -8.70 -6.97 -11.41
CA MET A 173 -10.12 -6.66 -11.41
C MET A 173 -10.83 -7.38 -12.56
N GLY A 174 -12.10 -7.72 -12.36
CA GLY A 174 -12.92 -8.47 -13.31
C GLY A 174 -12.82 -9.99 -13.13
N SER A 175 -13.60 -10.73 -13.92
CA SER A 175 -13.69 -12.19 -13.87
C SER A 175 -13.92 -12.79 -15.26
N ASN A 176 -13.15 -13.82 -15.63
CA ASN A 176 -13.35 -14.53 -16.90
C ASN A 176 -14.60 -15.44 -16.88
N GLU A 177 -15.03 -15.84 -15.68
CA GLU A 177 -16.22 -16.68 -15.44
C GLU A 177 -17.45 -15.87 -15.02
N GLY A 178 -17.30 -14.54 -14.90
CA GLY A 178 -18.38 -13.62 -14.56
C GLY A 178 -19.34 -13.34 -15.72
N ARG A 179 -20.24 -12.37 -15.53
CA ARG A 179 -21.08 -11.84 -16.60
C ARG A 179 -20.25 -11.05 -17.62
N ASP A 180 -20.87 -10.70 -18.75
CA ASP A 180 -20.18 -10.01 -19.84
C ASP A 180 -19.63 -8.63 -19.42
N ASP A 181 -20.31 -7.95 -18.49
CA ASP A 181 -19.89 -6.67 -17.90
C ASP A 181 -18.79 -6.80 -16.83
N GLU A 182 -18.48 -8.02 -16.37
CA GLU A 182 -17.39 -8.31 -15.43
C GLU A 182 -16.08 -8.69 -16.15
N LYS A 183 -16.09 -8.79 -17.49
CA LYS A 183 -14.97 -9.22 -18.34
C LYS A 183 -14.29 -8.03 -19.04
N PRO A 184 -13.00 -8.14 -19.40
CA PRO A 184 -12.07 -9.22 -19.04
C PRO A 184 -11.40 -8.99 -17.69
N VAL A 185 -10.75 -10.03 -17.17
CA VAL A 185 -9.77 -9.85 -16.10
C VAL A 185 -8.64 -8.95 -16.59
N HIS A 186 -8.33 -7.88 -15.85
CA HIS A 186 -7.24 -6.96 -16.17
C HIS A 186 -6.58 -6.40 -14.91
N ARG A 187 -5.38 -5.83 -15.08
CA ARG A 187 -4.61 -5.25 -13.98
C ARG A 187 -4.86 -3.77 -13.86
N ILE A 188 -5.11 -3.30 -12.63
CA ILE A 188 -5.31 -1.89 -12.30
C ILE A 188 -4.34 -1.51 -11.19
N TYR A 189 -3.76 -0.32 -11.31
CA TYR A 189 -3.02 0.33 -10.23
C TYR A 189 -3.89 1.43 -9.61
N LEU A 190 -3.97 1.46 -8.28
CA LEU A 190 -4.59 2.53 -7.52
C LEU A 190 -3.58 3.17 -6.58
N ASP A 191 -3.69 4.49 -6.42
CA ASP A 191 -3.04 5.21 -5.34
C ASP A 191 -3.64 4.80 -3.98
N ALA A 192 -2.97 5.14 -2.88
CA ALA A 192 -3.49 4.88 -1.55
C ALA A 192 -4.70 5.79 -1.25
N TYR A 193 -5.78 5.23 -0.72
CA TYR A 193 -6.99 5.97 -0.33
C TYR A 193 -7.55 5.46 1.00
N TYR A 194 -8.41 6.27 1.63
CA TYR A 194 -9.22 5.83 2.75
C TYR A 194 -10.62 5.50 2.25
N ILE A 195 -11.20 4.39 2.71
CA ILE A 195 -12.62 4.05 2.51
C ILE A 195 -13.28 3.81 3.87
N ASP A 196 -14.56 4.16 3.98
CA ASP A 196 -15.33 3.90 5.19
C ASP A 196 -15.39 2.38 5.44
N LYS A 197 -15.21 1.98 6.70
CA LYS A 197 -15.24 0.56 7.08
C LYS A 197 -16.64 -0.04 6.98
N TYR A 198 -17.66 0.80 7.12
CA TYR A 198 -19.07 0.44 7.14
C TYR A 198 -19.85 1.41 6.24
N GLU A 199 -21.00 0.97 5.74
CA GLU A 199 -21.92 1.85 5.03
C GLU A 199 -22.41 2.99 5.93
N VAL A 200 -22.77 4.12 5.29
CA VAL A 200 -23.32 5.29 5.97
C VAL A 200 -24.59 4.90 6.73
N THR A 201 -24.63 5.21 8.02
CA THR A 201 -25.79 4.86 8.85
C THR A 201 -26.91 5.88 8.72
N ILE A 202 -28.13 5.47 9.09
CA ILE A 202 -29.29 6.36 9.21
C ILE A 202 -28.98 7.54 10.13
N GLY A 203 -28.31 7.32 11.27
CA GLY A 203 -27.94 8.40 12.20
C GLY A 203 -26.99 9.41 11.55
N GLN A 204 -25.96 8.93 10.84
CA GLN A 204 -25.01 9.80 10.14
C GLN A 204 -25.69 10.61 9.02
N TYR A 205 -26.56 9.98 8.25
CA TYR A 205 -27.32 10.66 7.21
C TYR A 205 -28.33 11.65 7.82
N GLY A 206 -28.88 11.36 9.00
CA GLY A 206 -29.72 12.28 9.77
C GLY A 206 -28.98 13.57 10.13
N GLU A 207 -27.73 13.49 10.60
CA GLU A 207 -26.91 14.69 10.85
C GLU A 207 -26.68 15.52 9.57
N PHE A 208 -26.55 14.88 8.41
CA PHE A 208 -26.48 15.56 7.12
C PHE A 208 -27.78 16.29 6.78
N LEU A 209 -28.94 15.66 6.97
CA LEU A 209 -30.25 16.28 6.75
C LEU A 209 -30.57 17.40 7.75
N GLU A 210 -30.09 17.32 8.99
CA GLU A 210 -30.26 18.41 9.96
C GLU A 210 -29.36 19.61 9.63
N ALA A 211 -28.14 19.36 9.16
CA ALA A 211 -27.19 20.40 8.79
C ALA A 211 -27.51 21.09 7.46
N ASN A 212 -28.36 20.50 6.61
CA ASN A 212 -28.64 20.96 5.26
C ASN A 212 -30.13 20.78 4.92
N SER A 213 -30.74 21.73 4.21
CA SER A 213 -32.16 21.64 3.82
C SER A 213 -32.42 20.71 2.62
N PHE A 214 -31.83 19.52 2.58
CA PHE A 214 -32.12 18.50 1.57
C PHE A 214 -33.38 17.72 1.91
N ASP A 215 -34.08 17.25 0.88
CA ASP A 215 -35.20 16.34 1.06
C ASP A 215 -34.70 14.97 1.54
N PRO A 216 -35.38 14.35 2.52
CA PRO A 216 -35.01 13.01 2.96
C PRO A 216 -35.35 11.96 1.89
N PRO A 217 -34.65 10.81 1.87
CA PRO A 217 -34.94 9.74 0.92
C PRO A 217 -36.33 9.13 1.16
N PRO A 218 -36.92 8.45 0.17
CA PRO A 218 -38.19 7.76 0.31
C PRO A 218 -38.23 6.84 1.54
N LEU A 219 -39.37 6.87 2.25
CA LEU A 219 -39.62 6.09 3.48
C LEU A 219 -38.76 6.48 4.70
N TRP A 220 -38.11 7.65 4.68
CA TRP A 220 -37.29 8.12 5.80
C TRP A 220 -37.98 8.07 7.16
N THR A 221 -39.24 8.51 7.26
CA THR A 221 -39.98 8.52 8.54
C THR A 221 -40.23 7.13 9.12
N THR A 222 -40.24 6.09 8.29
CA THR A 222 -40.34 4.69 8.73
C THR A 222 -38.96 4.11 9.03
N MET A 223 -37.96 4.46 8.20
CA MET A 223 -36.59 3.97 8.32
C MET A 223 -35.85 4.55 9.54
N ALA A 224 -36.00 5.85 9.80
CA ALA A 224 -35.30 6.61 10.84
C ALA A 224 -35.98 6.55 12.23
N GLN A 225 -36.75 5.50 12.48
CA GLN A 225 -37.31 5.25 13.81
C GLN A 225 -36.27 4.59 14.72
N PRO A 226 -36.24 4.93 16.01
CA PRO A 226 -35.46 4.17 16.98
C PRO A 226 -35.88 2.69 17.00
N PRO A 227 -34.94 1.75 17.19
CA PRO A 227 -33.50 1.91 17.46
C PRO A 227 -32.63 1.68 16.20
N TYR A 228 -33.05 2.19 15.03
CA TYR A 228 -32.44 1.83 13.74
C TYR A 228 -31.29 2.73 13.30
N GLU A 229 -30.83 3.67 14.13
CA GLU A 229 -29.86 4.72 13.79
C GLU A 229 -28.52 4.15 13.28
N ASN A 230 -28.14 2.94 13.72
CA ASN A 230 -26.90 2.28 13.32
C ASN A 230 -27.04 1.38 12.08
N ARG A 231 -28.21 1.31 11.46
CA ARG A 231 -28.40 0.56 10.20
C ARG A 231 -27.97 1.40 9.00
N PRO A 232 -27.53 0.76 7.90
CA PRO A 232 -27.26 1.47 6.65
C PRO A 232 -28.48 2.25 6.16
N VAL A 233 -28.26 3.48 5.71
CA VAL A 233 -29.29 4.24 5.01
C VAL A 233 -29.58 3.61 3.66
N VAL A 234 -30.86 3.52 3.29
CA VAL A 234 -31.31 2.97 1.99
C VAL A 234 -32.21 3.95 1.26
N ASN A 235 -32.55 3.65 0.00
CA ASN A 235 -33.32 4.51 -0.90
C ASN A 235 -32.68 5.88 -1.18
N VAL A 236 -31.35 5.99 -1.03
CA VAL A 236 -30.59 7.18 -1.39
C VAL A 236 -30.16 7.06 -2.84
N ASP A 237 -30.41 8.10 -3.65
CA ASP A 237 -29.93 8.12 -5.03
C ASP A 237 -28.45 8.50 -5.11
N TRP A 238 -27.85 8.32 -6.29
CA TRP A 238 -26.43 8.60 -6.46
C TRP A 238 -26.05 10.07 -6.19
N LYS A 239 -26.95 11.00 -6.54
CA LYS A 239 -26.69 12.44 -6.41
C LYS A 239 -26.66 12.83 -4.93
N ASP A 240 -27.59 12.31 -4.15
CA ASP A 240 -27.68 12.54 -2.71
C ASP A 240 -26.56 11.85 -1.95
N ALA A 241 -26.16 10.63 -2.35
CA ALA A 241 -24.97 9.97 -1.82
C ALA A 241 -23.71 10.82 -2.05
N ASN A 242 -23.56 11.40 -3.24
CA ASN A 242 -22.46 12.30 -3.55
C ASN A 242 -22.53 13.63 -2.77
N ASN A 243 -23.72 14.17 -2.53
CA ASN A 243 -23.92 15.36 -1.70
C ASN A 243 -23.53 15.10 -0.24
N TYR A 244 -23.95 13.95 0.31
CA TYR A 244 -23.54 13.49 1.63
C TYR A 244 -22.01 13.41 1.73
N CYS A 245 -21.34 12.73 0.78
CA CYS A 245 -19.89 12.62 0.77
C CYS A 245 -19.22 14.00 0.79
N LYS A 246 -19.66 14.93 -0.05
CA LYS A 246 -19.11 16.30 -0.08
C LYS A 246 -19.31 17.03 1.25
N TRP A 247 -20.50 16.94 1.84
CA TRP A 247 -20.76 17.52 3.15
C TRP A 247 -19.84 16.95 4.23
N ALA A 248 -19.62 15.64 4.21
CA ALA A 248 -18.76 14.92 5.15
C ALA A 248 -17.25 15.20 4.95
N GLY A 249 -16.85 15.85 3.85
CA GLY A 249 -15.45 16.04 3.48
C GLY A 249 -14.81 14.83 2.78
N LYS A 250 -15.64 14.00 2.14
CA LYS A 250 -15.29 12.76 1.45
C LYS A 250 -15.68 12.83 -0.03
N ARG A 251 -15.56 11.70 -0.73
CA ARG A 251 -16.06 11.44 -2.09
C ARG A 251 -16.60 10.02 -2.18
N LEU A 252 -17.34 9.71 -3.24
CA LEU A 252 -17.64 8.33 -3.59
C LEU A 252 -16.36 7.61 -4.09
N PRO A 253 -16.20 6.30 -3.82
CA PRO A 253 -15.16 5.50 -4.45
C PRO A 253 -15.45 5.34 -5.95
N THR A 254 -14.40 5.14 -6.73
CA THR A 254 -14.56 4.53 -8.07
C THR A 254 -14.86 3.04 -7.92
N GLU A 255 -15.35 2.40 -8.97
CA GLU A 255 -15.60 0.94 -8.95
C GLU A 255 -14.34 0.15 -8.61
N ALA A 256 -13.18 0.56 -9.15
CA ALA A 256 -11.93 -0.12 -8.86
C ALA A 256 -11.48 0.04 -7.39
N GLU A 257 -11.93 1.09 -6.71
CA GLU A 257 -11.62 1.35 -5.30
C GLU A 257 -12.59 0.66 -4.33
N TRP A 258 -13.67 0.02 -4.80
CA TRP A 258 -14.67 -0.64 -3.98
C TRP A 258 -14.37 -2.14 -3.82
#